data_AF-A0AAD3M5Q6-F1
#
_entry.id   AF-A0AAD3M5Q6-F1
#
_cell.length_a   1.000
_cell.length_b   1.000
_cell.length_c   1.000
_cell.angle_alpha   90.00
_cell.angle_beta   90.00
_cell.angle_gamma   90.00
#
_symmetry.space_group_name_H-M   'P 1'
#
loop_
_entity.id
_entity.type
_entity.pdbx_description
1 polymer ?
#
loop_
_entity_poly.entity_id
_entity_poly.type
_entity_poly.pdbx_seq_one_letter_code
_entity_poly.pdbx_strand_id
1 'polypeptide(L)'
;MYKPLGWFYRTFGGGTKLIIHSGSMVRPSVSLLPPSSEQLSGGSATLACLLTGYSPQGAVVSWEVDGTAVTEGVLASSEEEADYSNMSLSQAAG
;
A
#
# COMPACT_ATOMS: atom_id res chain seq x y z
N MET A 1 -33.70 47.61 14.60
CA MET A 1 -34.28 46.27 14.86
C MET A 1 -33.13 45.28 14.94
N TYR A 2 -32.71 44.93 16.15
CA TYR A 2 -31.52 44.11 16.40
C TYR A 2 -31.81 42.65 16.01
N LYS A 3 -30.96 42.07 15.16
CA LYS A 3 -31.01 40.64 14.82
C LYS A 3 -30.58 39.84 16.06
N PRO A 4 -31.37 38.87 16.54
CA PRO A 4 -31.06 38.17 17.78
C PRO A 4 -29.81 37.30 17.59
N LEU A 5 -29.00 37.28 18.64
CA LEU A 5 -27.71 36.60 18.72
C LEU A 5 -27.84 35.09 18.46
N GLY A 6 -27.01 34.60 17.54
CA GLY A 6 -26.19 33.41 17.74
C GLY A 6 -26.90 32.13 18.17
N TRP A 7 -27.77 31.60 17.31
CA TRP A 7 -28.07 30.17 17.33
C TRP A 7 -26.86 29.47 16.70
N PHE A 8 -25.80 29.26 17.49
CA PHE A 8 -24.66 28.45 17.06
C PHE A 8 -25.17 27.04 16.79
N TYR A 9 -25.42 26.71 15.53
CA TYR A 9 -25.65 25.35 15.11
C TYR A 9 -24.44 24.52 15.56
N ARG A 10 -24.62 23.63 16.54
CA ARG A 10 -23.59 22.66 16.91
C ARG A 10 -23.52 21.64 15.76
N THR A 11 -22.73 21.95 14.75
CA THR A 11 -22.44 21.01 13.67
C THR A 11 -21.31 20.09 14.11
N PHE A 12 -21.52 18.79 14.00
CA PHE A 12 -20.43 17.83 14.09
C PHE A 12 -19.64 17.86 12.76
N GLY A 13 -18.31 17.84 12.82
CA GLY A 13 -17.46 17.74 11.64
C GLY A 13 -17.57 16.37 10.95
N GLY A 14 -16.97 16.21 9.78
CA GLY A 14 -17.07 15.01 8.94
C GLY A 14 -16.53 13.70 9.54
N GLY A 15 -15.97 13.73 10.74
CA GLY A 15 -15.39 12.56 11.41
C GLY A 15 -14.05 12.13 10.81
N THR A 16 -13.39 11.17 11.46
CA THR A 16 -12.18 10.52 10.95
C THR A 16 -12.41 9.03 10.99
N LYS A 17 -12.30 8.37 9.84
CA LYS A 17 -12.36 6.91 9.75
C LYS A 17 -11.06 6.35 10.31
N LEU A 18 -11.14 5.71 11.48
CA LEU A 18 -10.03 4.94 12.03
C LEU A 18 -10.06 3.53 11.44
N ILE A 19 -8.96 3.13 10.81
CA ILE A 19 -8.76 1.75 10.36
C ILE A 19 -7.74 1.12 11.31
N ILE A 20 -8.17 0.08 12.02
CA ILE A 20 -7.30 -0.68 12.93
C ILE A 20 -6.82 -1.91 12.17
N HIS A 21 -5.53 -1.96 11.84
CA HIS A 21 -4.90 -3.17 11.34
C HIS A 21 -4.63 -4.11 12.52
N SER A 22 -5.64 -4.89 12.93
CA SER A 22 -5.50 -5.92 13.95
C SER A 22 -4.89 -7.19 13.34
N GLY A 23 -3.59 -7.16 13.08
CA GLY A 23 -2.84 -8.28 12.51
C GLY A 23 -1.43 -8.36 13.11
N SER A 24 -0.84 -9.56 13.06
CA SER A 24 0.58 -9.72 13.40
C SER A 24 1.44 -8.98 12.39
N MET A 25 2.46 -8.24 12.87
CA MET A 25 3.42 -7.58 11.99
C MET A 25 4.31 -8.65 11.35
N VAL A 26 4.15 -8.84 10.04
CA VAL A 26 4.94 -9.82 9.29
C VAL A 26 5.92 -9.06 8.40
N ARG A 27 7.21 -9.35 8.55
CA ARG A 27 8.27 -8.76 7.73
C ARG A 27 8.13 -9.23 6.27
N PRO A 28 8.33 -8.34 5.29
CA PRO A 28 8.33 -8.74 3.89
C PRO A 28 9.49 -9.66 3.58
N SER A 29 9.22 -10.63 2.71
CA SER A 29 10.25 -11.30 1.94
C SER A 29 10.54 -10.46 0.70
N VAL A 30 11.81 -10.11 0.50
CA VAL A 30 12.27 -9.29 -0.63
C VAL A 30 13.11 -10.15 -1.54
N SER A 31 12.77 -10.18 -2.84
CA SER A 31 13.56 -10.84 -3.86
C SER A 31 13.91 -9.85 -4.97
N LEU A 32 15.21 -9.68 -5.23
CA LEU A 32 15.71 -8.90 -6.36
C LEU A 32 15.98 -9.84 -7.52
N LEU A 33 15.23 -9.64 -8.61
CA LEU A 33 15.36 -10.42 -9.81
C LEU A 33 16.33 -9.71 -10.77
N PRO A 34 17.35 -10.42 -11.29
CA PRO A 34 18.25 -9.87 -12.28
C PRO A 34 17.51 -9.63 -13.61
N PRO A 35 18.05 -8.76 -14.48
CA PRO A 35 17.55 -8.63 -15.84
C PRO A 35 17.63 -9.98 -16.58
N SER A 36 16.65 -10.26 -17.44
CA SER A 36 16.69 -11.48 -18.24
C SER A 36 17.84 -11.42 -19.25
N SER A 37 18.36 -12.59 -19.61
CA SER A 37 19.45 -12.69 -20.60
C SER A 37 19.05 -12.15 -21.97
N GLU A 38 17.77 -12.24 -22.35
CA GLU A 38 17.27 -11.67 -23.60
C GLU A 38 17.30 -10.14 -23.57
N GLN A 39 16.97 -9.53 -22.42
CA GLN A 39 16.97 -8.08 -22.29
C GLN A 39 18.39 -7.49 -22.37
N LEU A 40 19.34 -8.16 -21.73
CA LEU A 40 20.76 -7.80 -21.77
C LEU A 40 21.32 -7.85 -23.20
N SER A 41 20.87 -8.81 -24.01
CA SER A 41 21.28 -8.94 -25.40
C SER A 41 20.73 -7.81 -26.29
N GLY A 42 19.59 -7.22 -25.89
CA GLY A 42 19.00 -6.04 -26.52
C GLY A 42 19.55 -4.69 -26.03
N GLY A 43 20.53 -4.70 -25.12
CA GLY A 43 21.19 -3.47 -24.62
C GLY A 43 20.44 -2.73 -23.51
N SER A 44 19.40 -3.32 -22.92
CA SER A 44 18.65 -2.74 -21.80
C SER A 44 18.67 -3.65 -20.56
N ALA A 45 18.84 -3.09 -19.38
CA ALA A 45 18.87 -3.82 -18.11
C ALA A 45 17.79 -3.26 -17.17
N THR A 46 16.89 -4.14 -16.73
CA THR A 46 15.78 -3.84 -15.83
C THR A 46 15.92 -4.74 -14.63
N LEU A 47 15.95 -4.13 -13.44
CA LEU A 47 15.87 -4.87 -12.19
C LEU A 47 14.41 -4.89 -11.72
N ALA A 48 13.98 -6.02 -11.18
CA ALA A 48 12.66 -6.14 -10.57
C ALA A 48 12.80 -6.47 -9.09
N CYS A 49 12.04 -5.76 -8.25
CA CYS A 49 11.93 -6.04 -6.82
C CYS A 49 10.56 -6.62 -6.52
N LEU A 50 10.54 -7.82 -5.94
CA LEU A 50 9.33 -8.52 -5.55
C LEU A 50 9.23 -8.55 -4.03
N LEU A 51 8.16 -7.97 -3.48
CA LEU A 51 7.84 -8.00 -2.06
C LEU A 51 6.65 -8.92 -1.82
N THR A 52 6.78 -9.90 -0.93
CA THR A 52 5.72 -10.88 -0.62
C THR A 52 5.55 -11.14 0.86
N GLY A 53 4.34 -11.56 1.25
CA GLY A 53 4.05 -12.14 2.56
C GLY A 53 4.15 -11.16 3.74
N TYR A 54 3.96 -9.85 3.53
CA TYR A 54 4.01 -8.86 4.60
C TYR A 54 2.63 -8.41 5.05
N SER A 55 2.57 -7.91 6.29
CA SER A 55 1.39 -7.29 6.88
C SER A 55 1.80 -6.25 7.93
N PRO A 56 1.14 -5.09 7.99
CA PRO A 56 0.06 -4.63 7.10
C PRO A 56 0.55 -4.25 5.69
N GLN A 57 -0.38 -4.13 4.75
CA GLN A 57 -0.13 -3.60 3.40
C GLN A 57 0.18 -2.09 3.48
N GLY A 58 0.89 -1.54 2.50
CA GLY A 58 1.37 -0.15 2.48
C GLY A 58 2.89 -0.02 2.51
N ALA A 59 3.61 -1.01 1.99
CA ALA A 59 5.06 -0.96 1.90
C ALA A 59 5.50 -0.06 0.74
N VAL A 60 6.50 0.79 1.00
CA VAL A 60 7.10 1.67 -0.02
C VAL A 60 8.45 1.11 -0.43
N VAL A 61 8.64 0.91 -1.73
CA VAL A 61 9.92 0.47 -2.30
C VAL A 61 10.66 1.68 -2.86
N SER A 62 11.88 1.92 -2.37
CA SER A 62 12.77 2.97 -2.86
C SER A 62 14.00 2.34 -3.53
N TRP A 63 14.45 2.96 -4.62
CA TRP A 63 15.63 2.53 -5.35
C TRP A 63 16.76 3.53 -5.17
N GLU A 64 17.98 3.03 -5.02
CA GLU A 64 19.17 3.85 -4.87
C GLU A 64 20.31 3.30 -5.74
N VAL A 65 21.10 4.19 -6.31
CA VAL A 65 22.34 3.86 -7.05
C VAL A 65 23.47 4.64 -6.40
N ASP A 66 24.49 3.93 -5.92
CA ASP A 66 25.65 4.52 -5.23
C ASP A 66 25.27 5.48 -4.08
N GLY A 67 24.18 5.16 -3.36
CA GLY A 67 23.66 5.97 -2.25
C GLY A 67 22.84 7.19 -2.67
N THR A 68 22.53 7.33 -3.97
CA THR A 68 21.65 8.38 -4.49
C THR A 68 20.29 7.79 -4.82
N ALA A 69 19.22 8.36 -4.26
CA ALA A 69 17.85 7.94 -4.56
C ALA A 69 17.51 8.17 -6.03
N VAL A 70 16.99 7.13 -6.69
CA VAL A 70 16.58 7.16 -8.08
C VAL A 70 15.07 7.05 -8.16
N THR A 71 14.44 8.02 -8.82
CA THR A 71 13.01 8.03 -9.12
C THR A 71 12.74 8.00 -10.62
N GLU A 72 13.72 8.34 -11.45
CA GLU A 72 13.61 8.29 -12.91
C GLU A 72 13.72 6.83 -13.39
N GLY A 73 12.75 6.38 -14.19
CA GLY A 73 12.73 5.01 -14.72
C GLY A 73 12.25 3.94 -13.73
N VAL A 74 11.86 4.31 -12.51
CA VAL A 74 11.26 3.37 -11.55
C VAL A 74 9.79 3.13 -11.90
N LEU A 75 9.46 1.89 -12.22
CA LEU A 75 8.08 1.45 -12.40
C LEU A 75 7.63 0.74 -11.12
N ALA A 76 6.71 1.36 -10.37
CA ALA A 76 6.08 0.73 -9.22
C ALA A 76 4.69 0.20 -9.63
N SER A 77 4.45 -1.09 -9.40
CA SER A 77 3.11 -1.66 -9.46
C SER A 77 2.38 -1.34 -8.15
N SER A 78 1.11 -0.92 -8.24
CA SER A 78 0.25 -0.81 -7.06
C SER A 78 0.11 -2.16 -6.36
N GLU A 79 0.09 -2.15 -5.03
CA GLU A 79 -0.18 -3.34 -4.23
C GLU A 79 -1.53 -3.94 -4.64
N GLU A 80 -1.55 -5.21 -5.07
CA GLU A 80 -2.81 -5.94 -5.19
C GLU A 80 -3.26 -6.31 -3.79
N GLU A 81 -4.23 -5.55 -3.27
CA GLU A 81 -4.88 -5.84 -2.01
C GLU A 81 -5.63 -7.16 -2.15
N ALA A 82 -5.08 -8.23 -1.56
CA ALA A 82 -5.83 -9.47 -1.39
C ALA A 82 -7.03 -9.17 -0.49
N ASP A 83 -8.19 -8.96 -1.12
CA ASP A 83 -9.46 -8.66 -0.48
C ASP A 83 -9.95 -9.86 0.34
N TYR A 84 -9.47 -9.96 1.58
CA TYR A 84 -9.92 -10.96 2.57
C TYR A 84 -11.36 -10.71 3.06
N SER A 85 -12.04 -9.65 2.59
CA SER A 85 -13.38 -9.30 3.06
C SER A 85 -14.51 -10.24 2.60
N ASN A 86 -14.21 -11.21 1.74
CA ASN A 86 -15.14 -12.25 1.30
C ASN A 86 -15.00 -13.62 2.00
N MET A 87 -14.43 -13.69 3.22
CA MET A 87 -14.63 -14.87 4.08
C MET A 87 -15.78 -14.66 5.05
N SER A 88 -17.01 -14.73 4.51
CA SER A 88 -18.19 -14.96 5.33
C SER A 88 -18.15 -16.41 5.86
N LEU A 89 -17.89 -16.58 7.16
CA LEU A 89 -18.14 -17.84 7.86
C LEU A 89 -19.66 -18.05 7.96
N SER A 90 -20.28 -18.70 6.97
CA SER A 90 -21.63 -19.24 7.14
C SER A 90 -21.54 -20.47 8.06
N GLN A 91 -21.99 -20.30 9.30
CA GLN A 91 -22.16 -21.39 10.24
C GLN A 91 -23.15 -22.42 9.65
N ALA A 92 -22.71 -23.67 9.52
CA ALA A 92 -23.61 -24.81 9.35
C ALA A 92 -24.12 -25.21 10.74
N ALA A 93 -25.33 -24.78 11.07
CA ALA A 93 -26.12 -25.41 12.13
C ALA A 93 -26.92 -26.56 11.48
N GLY A 94 -26.82 -27.74 12.07
CA GLY A 94 -27.53 -28.96 11.66
C GLY A 94 -29.02 -28.94 11.91
#